data_AF-A0A4R6KT01-F1
#
_entry.id   AF-A0A4R6KT01-F1
#
_cell.length_a   1.000
_cell.length_b   1.000
_cell.length_c   1.000
_cell.angle_alpha   90.00
_cell.angle_beta   90.00
_cell.angle_gamma   90.00
#
_symmetry.space_group_name_H-M   'P 1'
#
loop_
_entity.id
_entity.type
_entity.pdbx_description
1 polymer ?
#
loop_
_entity_poly.entity_id
_entity_poly.type
_entity_poly.pdbx_seq_one_letter_code
_entity_poly.pdbx_strand_id
1 'polypeptide(L)'
;MTEHRSDYASEWEAITTVAGRLGMTPETLRRWVRQAAVDAGEVDGVSTAQVREIRELKRKNAELEQTIEILKAATSFFVRESDPRQR
;
A
#
# COMPACT_ATOMS: atom_id res chain seq x y z
N MET A 1 13.66 19.86 0.21
CA MET A 1 12.75 20.55 -0.74
C MET A 1 11.98 21.72 -0.11
N THR A 2 12.19 22.03 1.18
CA THR A 2 11.49 23.15 1.85
C THR A 2 12.22 24.50 1.64
N GLU A 3 13.49 24.48 1.22
CA GLU A 3 14.39 25.64 1.26
C GLU A 3 14.39 26.55 0.01
N HIS A 4 13.55 26.30 -1.01
CA HIS A 4 13.49 27.14 -2.23
C HIS A 4 12.13 27.75 -2.53
N ARG A 5 11.21 27.78 -1.54
CA ARG A 5 9.88 28.38 -1.74
C ARG A 5 9.94 29.89 -2.09
N SER A 6 11.09 30.53 -1.84
CA SER A 6 11.34 31.95 -2.09
C SER A 6 11.98 32.27 -3.45
N ASP A 7 12.42 31.27 -4.23
CA ASP A 7 13.10 31.45 -5.53
C ASP A 7 12.16 31.43 -6.74
N TYR A 8 10.88 31.11 -6.55
CA TYR A 8 9.91 30.91 -7.63
C TYR A 8 8.65 31.75 -7.42
N ALA A 9 8.17 32.40 -8.48
CA ALA A 9 7.01 33.31 -8.42
C ALA A 9 5.70 32.63 -8.01
N SER A 10 5.62 31.29 -8.12
CA SER A 10 4.51 30.46 -7.64
C SER A 10 4.95 29.00 -7.50
N GLU A 11 4.25 28.23 -6.65
CA GLU A 11 4.45 26.78 -6.49
C GLU A 11 4.36 26.03 -7.83
N TRP A 12 3.48 26.47 -8.72
CA TRP A 12 3.34 25.91 -10.07
C TRP A 12 4.57 26.13 -10.96
N GLU A 13 5.23 27.29 -10.86
CA GLU A 13 6.47 27.58 -11.60
C GLU A 13 7.64 26.75 -11.09
N ALA A 14 7.73 26.58 -9.76
CA ALA A 14 8.71 25.69 -9.15
C ALA A 14 8.52 24.24 -9.62
N ILE A 15 7.27 23.74 -9.58
CA ILE A 15 6.92 22.40 -10.04
C ILE A 15 7.24 22.23 -11.53
N THR A 16 6.87 23.19 -12.38
CA THR A 16 7.11 23.10 -13.83
C THR A 16 8.61 23.08 -14.15
N THR A 17 9.38 23.95 -13.51
CA THR A 17 10.84 24.03 -13.70
C THR A 17 11.53 22.75 -13.25
N VAL A 18 11.20 22.26 -12.06
CA VAL A 18 11.81 21.04 -11.50
C VAL A 18 11.39 19.81 -12.29
N ALA A 19 10.11 19.70 -12.69
CA ALA A 19 9.63 18.61 -13.52
C ALA A 19 10.36 18.56 -14.88
N GLY A 20 10.56 19.71 -15.52
CA GLY A 20 11.34 19.82 -16.75
C GLY A 20 12.80 19.36 -16.58
N ARG A 21 13.45 19.74 -15.47
CA ARG A 21 14.82 19.28 -15.14
C ARG A 21 14.89 17.78 -14.88
N LEU A 22 13.83 17.19 -14.31
CA LEU A 22 13.72 15.76 -14.01
C LEU A 22 13.18 14.93 -15.18
N GLY A 23 12.82 15.55 -16.31
CA GLY A 23 12.28 14.86 -17.48
C GLY A 23 10.89 14.24 -17.25
N MET A 24 10.10 14.80 -16.33
CA MET A 24 8.76 14.31 -15.99
C MET A 24 7.70 15.39 -16.23
N THR A 25 6.43 14.99 -16.24
CA THR A 25 5.34 15.97 -16.35
C THR A 25 5.16 16.74 -15.02
N PRO A 26 4.84 18.04 -15.07
CA PRO A 26 4.54 18.84 -13.87
C PRO A 26 3.46 18.22 -12.98
N GLU A 27 2.46 17.59 -13.59
CA GLU A 27 1.38 16.89 -12.87
C GLU A 27 1.88 15.70 -12.05
N THR A 28 2.84 14.95 -12.59
CA THR A 28 3.42 13.80 -11.87
C THR A 28 4.19 14.27 -10.64
N LEU A 29 4.98 15.35 -10.79
CA LEU A 29 5.72 15.93 -9.68
C LEU A 29 4.77 16.52 -8.63
N ARG A 30 3.72 17.23 -9.06
CA ARG A 30 2.67 17.76 -8.17
C ARG A 30 2.02 16.65 -7.35
N ARG A 31 1.70 15.52 -7.98
CA ARG A 31 1.13 14.36 -7.27
C ARG A 31 2.10 13.80 -6.23
N TRP A 32 3.39 13.71 -6.54
CA TRP A 32 4.39 13.23 -5.59
C TRP A 32 4.58 14.18 -4.41
N VAL A 33 4.63 15.49 -4.65
CA VAL A 33 4.69 16.50 -3.59
C VAL A 33 3.46 16.39 -2.68
N ARG A 34 2.27 16.26 -3.27
CA ARG A 34 1.03 16.06 -2.50
C ARG A 34 1.05 14.78 -1.68
N GLN A 35 1.51 13.67 -2.26
CA GLN A 35 1.62 12.40 -1.55
C GLN A 35 2.65 12.46 -0.43
N ALA A 36 3.79 13.15 -0.64
CA ALA A 36 4.79 13.36 0.40
C ALA A 36 4.25 14.19 1.58
N ALA A 37 3.43 15.20 1.31
CA ALA A 37 2.75 15.97 2.36
C ALA A 37 1.75 15.11 3.15
N VAL A 38 1.04 14.19 2.48
CA VAL A 38 0.19 13.19 3.14
C VAL A 38 1.02 12.21 3.98
N ASP A 39 2.15 11.74 3.45
CA ASP A 39 3.04 10.81 4.15
C ASP A 39 3.72 11.48 5.37
N ALA A 40 3.93 12.80 5.33
CA ALA A 40 4.42 13.61 6.43
C ALA A 40 3.31 14.00 7.44
N GLY A 41 2.04 13.72 7.15
CA GLY A 41 0.91 14.11 8.00
C GLY A 41 0.57 15.61 7.97
N GLU A 42 1.11 16.36 7.01
CA GLU A 42 0.80 17.78 6.82
C GLU A 42 -0.58 17.99 6.19
N VAL A 43 -1.12 16.93 5.58
CA VAL A 43 -2.36 16.93 4.83
C VAL A 43 -3.09 15.60 5.07
N ASP A 44 -4.41 15.67 5.27
CA ASP A 44 -5.27 14.49 5.22
C ASP A 44 -5.16 13.71 3.91
N GLY A 45 -5.01 12.40 4.04
CA GLY A 45 -4.97 11.46 2.93
C GLY A 45 -4.54 10.07 3.39
N VAL A 46 -4.53 9.12 2.45
CA VAL A 46 -4.00 7.78 2.72
C VAL A 46 -2.50 7.80 2.46
N SER A 47 -1.72 7.53 3.51
CA SER A 47 -0.27 7.47 3.39
C SER A 47 0.19 6.20 2.67
N THR A 48 1.36 6.27 2.06
CA THR A 48 2.03 5.12 1.44
C THR A 48 2.26 3.99 2.45
N ALA A 49 2.53 4.32 3.72
CA ALA A 49 2.65 3.36 4.81
C ALA A 49 1.34 2.62 5.09
N GLN A 50 0.21 3.33 5.17
CA GLN A 50 -1.11 2.72 5.35
C GLN A 50 -1.47 1.78 4.20
N VAL A 51 -1.20 2.18 2.94
CA VAL A 51 -1.42 1.31 1.78
C VAL A 51 -0.58 0.03 1.87
N ARG A 52 0.68 0.15 2.29
CA ARG A 52 1.59 -0.99 2.46
C ARG A 52 1.07 -1.95 3.53
N GLU A 53 0.68 -1.42 4.69
CA GLU A 53 0.14 -2.21 5.80
C GLU A 53 -1.13 -2.96 5.38
N ILE A 54 -2.08 -2.29 4.72
CA ILE A 54 -3.31 -2.91 4.23
C ILE A 54 -2.98 -4.07 3.27
N ARG A 55 -2.01 -3.90 2.37
CA ARG A 55 -1.60 -4.97 1.44
C ARG A 55 -1.01 -6.16 2.19
N GLU A 56 -0.17 -5.90 3.20
CA GLU A 56 0.46 -6.94 4.00
C GLU A 56 -0.56 -7.71 4.84
N LEU A 57 -1.51 -7.00 5.45
CA LEU A 57 -2.60 -7.60 6.20
C LEU A 57 -3.51 -8.44 5.31
N LYS A 58 -3.86 -7.95 4.11
CA LYS A 58 -4.65 -8.73 3.14
C LYS A 58 -3.95 -10.02 2.73
N ARG A 59 -2.63 -9.96 2.52
CA ARG A 59 -1.83 -11.15 2.21
C ARG A 59 -1.85 -12.15 3.38
N LYS A 60 -1.56 -11.69 4.60
CA LYS A 60 -1.59 -12.54 5.80
C LYS A 60 -2.96 -13.19 6.01
N ASN A 61 -4.03 -12.44 5.79
CA ASN A 61 -5.40 -12.97 5.92
C ASN A 61 -5.63 -14.11 4.92
N ALA A 62 -5.29 -13.91 3.64
CA ALA A 62 -5.42 -14.96 2.63
C ALA A 62 -4.61 -16.23 2.97
N GLU A 63 -3.38 -16.07 3.50
CA GLU A 63 -2.55 -17.21 3.94
C GLU A 63 -3.18 -17.96 5.13
N LEU A 64 -3.78 -17.23 6.07
CA LEU A 64 -4.51 -17.81 7.21
C LEU A 64 -5.78 -18.54 6.77
N GLU A 65 -6.56 -17.95 5.88
CA GLU A 65 -7.76 -18.58 5.31
C GLU A 65 -7.39 -19.89 4.60
N GLN A 66 -6.33 -19.89 3.79
CA GLN A 66 -5.84 -21.11 3.13
C GLN A 66 -5.42 -22.18 4.15
N THR A 67 -4.73 -21.79 5.21
CA THR A 67 -4.31 -22.72 6.28
C THR A 67 -5.52 -23.34 6.98
N ILE A 68 -6.53 -22.53 7.29
CA ILE A 68 -7.77 -22.98 7.91
C ILE A 68 -8.46 -24.02 7.02
N GLU A 69 -8.53 -23.80 5.71
CA GLU A 69 -9.16 -24.75 4.79
C GLU A 69 -8.40 -26.08 4.72
N ILE A 70 -7.07 -26.06 4.72
CA ILE A 70 -6.25 -27.28 4.78
C ILE A 70 -6.51 -28.04 6.09
N LEU A 71 -6.56 -27.35 7.23
CA LEU A 71 -6.81 -27.99 8.52
C LEU A 71 -8.21 -28.59 8.61
N LYS A 72 -9.22 -27.91 8.08
CA LYS A 72 -10.59 -28.45 7.98
C LYS A 72 -10.64 -29.71 7.12
N ALA A 73 -9.97 -29.69 5.96
CA ALA A 73 -9.89 -30.84 5.07
C ALA A 73 -9.20 -32.04 5.74
N ALA A 74 -8.07 -31.81 6.41
CA ALA A 74 -7.36 -32.84 7.17
C ALA A 74 -8.22 -33.41 8.29
N THR A 75 -8.88 -32.55 9.07
CA THR A 75 -9.77 -32.97 10.16
C THR A 75 -10.91 -33.82 9.63
N SER A 76 -11.57 -33.40 8.55
CA SER A 76 -12.63 -34.18 7.90
C SER A 76 -12.14 -35.55 7.42
N PHE A 77 -10.95 -35.59 6.82
CA PHE A 77 -10.31 -36.84 6.40
C PHE A 77 -10.07 -37.79 7.57
N PHE A 78 -9.47 -37.33 8.66
CA PHE A 78 -9.17 -38.18 9.82
C PHE A 78 -10.42 -38.64 10.57
N VAL A 79 -11.43 -37.79 10.69
CA VAL A 79 -12.73 -38.18 11.27
C VAL A 79 -13.37 -39.30 10.47
N ARG A 80 -13.33 -39.21 9.14
CA ARG A 80 -13.85 -40.25 8.25
C ARG A 80 -13.07 -41.56 8.38
N GLU A 81 -11.74 -41.50 8.34
CA GLU A 81 -10.85 -42.68 8.47
C GLU A 81 -11.00 -43.39 9.82
N SER A 82 -11.29 -42.64 10.89
CA SER A 82 -11.42 -43.18 12.24
C SER A 82 -12.82 -43.74 12.53
N ASP A 83 -13.78 -43.63 11.60
CA ASP A 83 -15.14 -44.11 11.83
C ASP A 83 -15.20 -45.65 11.79
N PRO A 84 -15.62 -46.31 12.88
CA PRO A 84 -15.60 -47.77 12.97
C PRO A 84 -16.59 -48.46 12.01
N ARG A 85 -17.49 -47.73 11.34
CA ARG A 85 -18.38 -48.27 10.31
C ARG A 85 -17.75 -48.30 8.92
N GLN A 86 -16.60 -47.65 8.74
CA GLN A 86 -15.82 -47.67 7.49
C GLN A 86 -14.71 -48.72 7.46
N ARG A 87 -14.56 -49.50 8.55
CA ARG A 87 -13.51 -50.53 8.70
C ARG A 87 -14.02 -51.93 8.40
#